data_AF-A0A7S2LY26-F1
#
_entry.id   AF-A0A7S2LY26-F1
#
_cell.length_a   1.000
_cell.length_b   1.000
_cell.length_c   1.000
_cell.angle_alpha   90.00
_cell.angle_beta   90.00
_cell.angle_gamma   90.00
#
_symmetry.space_group_name_H-M   'P 1'
#
loop_
_entity.id
_entity.type
_entity.pdbx_description
1 polymer ?
#
loop_
_entity_poly.entity_id
_entity_poly.type
_entity_poly.pdbx_seq_one_letter_code
_entity_poly.pdbx_strand_id
1 'polypeptide(L)'
;SGNPTNMLKHVPLDKSFDLNTVAHKTGGYSPSDIREVLQAAALYPLREARARMMTNSADAGDSETPSRMQIPPLRSLTNDDVLRALSVAKPTHFSRKYQRQLMEYVRTSGGSRDSSPSVTNFDAQSGNYFFANTDSFNSNYGEEDDSSDYDEDSSDSDYDL
;
A
#
# COMPACT_ATOMS: atom_id res chain seq x y z
N SER A 1 3.68 15.87 5.88
CA SER A 1 3.49 16.00 4.42
C SER A 1 4.41 15.00 3.75
N GLY A 2 3.88 13.89 3.23
CA GLY A 2 4.68 12.91 2.49
C GLY A 2 4.95 13.46 1.09
N ASN A 3 6.23 13.65 0.72
CA ASN A 3 6.60 14.19 -0.58
C ASN A 3 6.40 13.09 -1.65
N PRO A 4 5.45 13.21 -2.60
CA PRO A 4 5.15 12.16 -3.58
C PRO A 4 6.34 11.82 -4.49
N THR A 5 7.32 12.71 -4.57
CA THR A 5 8.58 12.54 -5.30
C THR A 5 9.42 11.35 -4.79
N ASN A 6 9.37 11.04 -3.49
CA ASN A 6 10.15 9.92 -2.94
C ASN A 6 9.57 8.56 -3.36
N MET A 7 8.28 8.52 -3.69
CA MET A 7 7.55 7.29 -4.00
C MET A 7 7.72 6.84 -5.45
N LEU A 8 7.97 7.80 -6.35
CA LEU A 8 8.16 7.58 -7.77
C LEU A 8 9.64 7.66 -8.19
N LYS A 9 10.57 7.76 -7.24
CA LYS A 9 12.00 7.98 -7.50
C LYS A 9 12.63 6.94 -8.45
N HIS A 10 12.14 5.71 -8.42
CA HIS A 10 12.64 4.60 -9.23
C HIS A 10 11.68 4.19 -10.34
N VAL A 11 10.59 4.92 -10.55
CA VAL A 11 9.61 4.63 -11.60
C VAL A 11 9.91 5.53 -12.79
N PRO A 12 10.11 4.98 -14.00
CA PRO A 12 10.27 5.79 -15.20
C PRO A 12 9.00 6.60 -15.43
N LEU A 13 9.11 7.93 -15.39
CA LEU A 13 7.98 8.83 -15.63
C LEU A 13 7.97 9.29 -17.08
N ASP A 14 6.78 9.48 -17.63
CA ASP A 14 6.63 10.10 -18.93
C ASP A 14 7.09 11.57 -18.91
N LYS A 15 7.56 12.09 -20.05
CA LYS A 15 8.02 13.48 -20.15
C LYS A 15 6.91 14.49 -19.87
N SER A 16 5.66 14.13 -20.19
CA SER A 16 4.50 14.96 -19.89
C SER A 16 3.89 14.66 -18.52
N PHE A 17 4.59 13.91 -17.65
CA PHE A 17 4.05 13.56 -16.35
C PHE A 17 3.97 14.80 -15.44
N ASP A 18 2.74 15.22 -15.11
CA ASP A 18 2.50 16.40 -14.27
C ASP A 18 2.13 16.01 -12.84
N LEU A 19 3.03 16.28 -11.89
CA LEU A 19 2.79 16.07 -10.47
C LEU A 19 1.68 16.99 -9.93
N ASN A 20 1.49 18.18 -10.49
CA ASN A 20 0.48 19.11 -9.98
C ASN A 20 -0.92 18.57 -10.24
N THR A 21 -1.17 18.02 -11.43
CA THR A 21 -2.41 17.32 -11.75
C THR A 21 -2.69 16.19 -10.76
N VAL A 22 -1.69 15.35 -10.45
CA VAL A 22 -1.85 14.26 -9.48
C VAL A 22 -2.21 14.81 -8.09
N ALA A 23 -1.49 15.82 -7.62
CA ALA A 23 -1.71 16.43 -6.31
C ALA A 23 -3.11 17.05 -6.17
N HIS A 24 -3.63 17.70 -7.23
CA HIS A 24 -4.99 18.24 -7.22
C HIS A 24 -6.05 17.13 -7.18
N LYS A 25 -5.81 16.01 -7.86
CA LYS A 25 -6.75 14.89 -7.93
C LYS A 25 -6.76 14.03 -6.67
N THR A 26 -5.68 14.05 -5.88
CA THR A 26 -5.57 13.35 -4.59
C THR A 26 -5.94 14.24 -3.40
N GLY A 27 -6.62 15.36 -3.62
CA GLY A 27 -7.17 16.17 -2.55
C GLY A 27 -8.07 15.35 -1.61
N GLY A 28 -7.72 15.30 -0.32
CA GLY A 28 -8.43 14.51 0.69
C GLY A 28 -7.94 13.07 0.87
N TYR A 29 -6.95 12.62 0.10
CA TYR A 29 -6.28 11.34 0.31
C TYR A 29 -5.25 11.45 1.45
N SER A 30 -5.16 10.42 2.28
CA SER A 30 -4.05 10.28 3.22
C SER A 30 -2.75 9.91 2.48
N PRO A 31 -1.56 10.09 3.10
CA PRO A 31 -0.30 9.65 2.50
C PRO A 31 -0.27 8.15 2.16
N SER A 32 -0.97 7.32 2.94
CA SER A 32 -1.10 5.88 2.67
C SER A 32 -1.98 5.62 1.46
N ASP A 33 -3.10 6.34 1.31
CA ASP A 33 -3.95 6.20 0.12
C ASP A 33 -3.20 6.64 -1.15
N ILE A 34 -2.42 7.73 -1.08
CA ILE A 34 -1.57 8.18 -2.20
C ILE A 34 -0.53 7.10 -2.55
N ARG A 35 0.03 6.41 -1.55
CA ARG A 35 0.96 5.29 -1.77
C ARG A 35 0.32 4.19 -2.59
N GLU A 36 -0.85 3.77 -2.13
CA GLU A 36 -1.59 2.68 -2.75
C GLU A 36 -1.96 3.03 -4.19
N VAL A 37 -2.47 4.24 -4.44
CA VAL A 37 -2.78 4.74 -5.79
C VAL A 37 -1.55 4.66 -6.70
N LEU A 38 -0.39 5.16 -6.25
CA LEU A 38 0.82 5.19 -7.07
C LEU A 38 1.39 3.78 -7.33
N GLN A 39 1.32 2.90 -6.34
CA GLN A 39 1.70 1.49 -6.49
C GLN A 39 0.78 0.78 -7.48
N ALA A 40 -0.53 0.97 -7.38
CA ALA A 40 -1.51 0.41 -8.31
C ALA A 40 -1.29 0.95 -9.74
N ALA A 41 -1.01 2.24 -9.88
CA ALA A 41 -0.72 2.86 -11.18
C ALA A 41 0.53 2.27 -11.84
N ALA A 42 1.59 2.02 -11.05
CA ALA A 42 2.83 1.41 -11.53
C ALA A 42 2.64 -0.02 -12.08
N LEU A 43 1.54 -0.70 -11.74
CA LEU A 43 1.21 -2.02 -12.29
C LEU A 43 0.67 -1.96 -13.72
N TYR A 44 0.17 -0.82 -14.22
CA TYR A 44 -0.37 -0.75 -15.59
C TYR A 44 0.69 -1.04 -16.66
N PRO A 45 1.88 -0.37 -16.69
CA PRO A 45 2.95 -0.73 -17.63
C PRO A 45 3.36 -2.20 -17.56
N LEU A 46 3.40 -2.78 -16.35
CA LEU A 46 3.76 -4.18 -16.12
C LEU A 46 2.72 -5.14 -16.73
N ARG A 47 1.42 -4.86 -16.49
CA ARG A 47 0.31 -5.67 -17.04
C ARG A 47 0.30 -5.62 -18.57
N GLU A 48 0.56 -4.46 -19.15
CA GLU A 48 0.65 -4.30 -20.61
C GLU A 48 1.82 -5.07 -21.22
N ALA A 49 3.01 -5.01 -20.61
CA ALA A 49 4.16 -5.77 -21.07
C ALA A 49 3.91 -7.28 -20.99
N ARG A 50 3.28 -7.75 -19.90
CA ARG A 50 2.86 -9.15 -19.76
C ARG A 50 1.86 -9.57 -20.82
N ALA A 51 0.87 -8.73 -21.12
CA ALA A 51 -0.12 -9.02 -22.17
C ALA A 51 0.54 -9.18 -23.56
N ARG A 52 1.50 -8.31 -23.89
CA ARG A 52 2.26 -8.39 -25.16
C ARG A 52 3.08 -9.67 -25.28
N MET A 53 3.60 -10.20 -24.16
CA MET A 53 4.30 -11.49 -24.18
C MET A 53 3.35 -12.62 -24.56
N MET A 54 2.16 -12.65 -23.96
CA MET A 54 1.17 -13.70 -24.19
C MET A 54 0.62 -13.70 -25.61
N THR A 55 0.43 -12.51 -26.20
CA THR A 55 0.00 -12.39 -27.60
C THR A 55 1.08 -12.85 -28.58
N ASN A 56 2.34 -12.52 -28.33
CA ASN A 56 3.44 -12.87 -29.22
C ASN A 56 3.79 -14.37 -29.16
N SER A 57 3.58 -15.02 -28.00
CA SER A 57 3.77 -16.47 -27.87
C SER A 57 2.69 -17.30 -28.57
N ALA A 58 1.50 -16.75 -28.80
CA ALA A 58 0.42 -17.47 -29.50
C ALA A 58 0.65 -17.58 -31.02
N ASP A 59 1.50 -16.73 -31.59
CA ASP A 59 1.82 -16.68 -33.02
C ASP A 59 3.16 -17.38 -33.36
N ALA A 60 3.95 -17.72 -32.34
CA ALA A 60 5.20 -18.44 -32.49
C ALA A 60 4.96 -19.95 -32.49
N GLY A 61 4.57 -20.48 -33.66
CA GLY A 61 4.48 -21.93 -33.90
C GLY A 61 5.82 -22.64 -33.63
N ASP A 62 5.75 -23.68 -32.81
CA ASP A 62 6.59 -24.88 -32.79
C ASP A 62 8.10 -24.68 -33.04
N SER A 63 8.78 -23.99 -32.13
CA SER A 63 10.26 -23.97 -32.11
C SER A 63 10.76 -24.30 -30.71
N GLU A 64 11.17 -25.56 -30.52
CA GLU A 64 11.72 -26.19 -29.30
C GLU A 64 13.06 -25.59 -28.83
N THR A 65 13.10 -24.30 -28.51
CA THR A 65 14.22 -23.74 -27.74
C THR A 65 13.68 -23.01 -26.53
N PRO A 66 14.22 -23.24 -25.31
CA PRO A 66 13.86 -22.46 -24.13
C PRO A 66 14.46 -21.06 -24.29
N SER A 67 13.82 -20.26 -25.14
CA SER A 67 14.13 -18.86 -25.29
C SER A 67 13.90 -18.21 -23.94
N ARG A 68 15.00 -17.75 -23.30
CA ARG A 68 14.96 -16.90 -22.10
C ARG A 68 13.81 -15.92 -22.27
N MET A 69 12.77 -16.02 -21.44
CA MET A 69 11.60 -15.14 -21.52
C MET A 69 12.07 -13.69 -21.34
N GLN A 70 12.28 -12.99 -22.45
CA GLN A 70 12.67 -11.59 -22.45
C GLN A 70 11.42 -10.78 -22.17
N ILE A 71 11.35 -10.17 -21.00
CA ILE A 71 10.26 -9.25 -20.66
C ILE A 71 10.38 -8.04 -21.61
N PRO A 72 9.34 -7.69 -22.38
CA PRO A 72 9.34 -6.50 -23.21
C PRO A 72 9.63 -5.26 -22.37
N PRO A 73 10.30 -4.25 -22.94
CA PRO A 73 10.61 -3.03 -22.22
C PRO A 73 9.32 -2.38 -21.69
N LEU A 74 9.34 -2.01 -20.41
CA LEU A 74 8.23 -1.32 -19.77
C LEU A 74 8.13 0.11 -20.32
N ARG A 75 6.93 0.56 -20.63
CA ARG A 75 6.69 1.98 -20.90
C ARG A 75 6.78 2.80 -19.62
N SER A 76 7.04 4.09 -19.75
CA SER A 76 6.96 5.03 -18.64
C SER A 76 5.54 5.16 -18.08
N LEU A 77 5.45 5.49 -16.80
CA LEU A 77 4.21 5.80 -16.09
C LEU A 77 3.65 7.15 -16.55
N THR A 78 2.36 7.20 -16.83
CA THR A 78 1.64 8.39 -17.31
C THR A 78 0.64 8.90 -16.27
N ASN A 79 0.16 10.14 -16.42
CA ASN A 79 -0.94 10.64 -15.58
C ASN A 79 -2.22 9.78 -15.70
N ASP A 80 -2.51 9.25 -16.90
CA ASP A 80 -3.70 8.43 -17.15
C ASP A 80 -3.70 7.11 -16.37
N ASP A 81 -2.52 6.56 -16.08
CA ASP A 81 -2.38 5.39 -15.20
C ASP A 81 -2.77 5.74 -13.77
N VAL A 82 -2.34 6.91 -13.29
CA VAL A 82 -2.69 7.40 -11.96
C VAL A 82 -4.19 7.71 -11.87
N LEU A 83 -4.76 8.35 -12.89
CA LEU A 83 -6.19 8.64 -12.94
C LEU A 83 -7.04 7.35 -13.00
N ARG A 84 -6.60 6.33 -13.73
CA ARG A 84 -7.22 5.00 -13.69
C ARG A 84 -7.11 4.37 -12.31
N ALA A 85 -5.94 4.43 -11.67
CA ALA A 85 -5.75 3.88 -10.32
C ALA A 85 -6.64 4.57 -9.27
N LEU A 86 -6.88 5.88 -9.41
CA LEU A 86 -7.78 6.63 -8.53
C LEU A 86 -9.24 6.14 -8.59
N SER A 87 -9.68 5.60 -9.72
CA SER A 87 -11.03 5.00 -9.79
C SER A 87 -11.18 3.74 -8.95
N VAL A 88 -10.07 3.10 -8.59
CA VAL A 88 -10.03 1.84 -7.83
C VAL A 88 -9.73 2.10 -6.36
N ALA A 89 -8.73 2.92 -6.06
CA ALA A 89 -8.32 3.24 -4.70
C ALA A 89 -9.09 4.47 -4.16
N LYS A 90 -9.99 4.23 -3.21
CA LYS A 90 -10.79 5.27 -2.54
C LYS A 90 -10.03 5.84 -1.34
N PRO A 91 -10.21 7.12 -0.99
CA PRO A 91 -9.62 7.69 0.20
C PRO A 91 -10.10 6.97 1.46
N THR A 92 -9.19 6.75 2.42
CA THR A 92 -9.57 6.24 3.72
C THR A 92 -10.37 7.31 4.47
N HIS A 93 -11.62 6.99 4.81
CA HIS A 93 -12.48 7.90 5.56
C HIS A 93 -12.25 7.77 7.06
N PHE A 94 -11.74 8.83 7.67
CA PHE A 94 -11.75 8.98 9.11
C PHE A 94 -13.17 9.26 9.62
N SER A 95 -13.58 8.59 10.71
CA SER A 95 -14.88 8.86 11.32
C SER A 95 -14.96 10.32 11.78
N ARG A 96 -16.15 10.95 11.68
CA ARG A 96 -16.34 12.35 12.14
C ARG A 96 -15.97 12.53 13.62
N LYS A 97 -16.18 11.48 14.43
CA LYS A 97 -15.79 11.45 15.85
C LYS A 97 -14.27 11.53 15.99
N TYR A 98 -13.54 10.68 15.25
CA TYR A 98 -12.09 10.67 15.26
C TYR A 98 -11.49 11.98 14.74
N GLN A 99 -12.04 12.54 13.66
CA GLN A 99 -11.64 13.86 13.14
C GLN A 99 -11.81 14.97 14.19
N ARG A 100 -12.92 14.96 14.92
CA ARG A 100 -13.17 15.93 16.00
C ARG A 100 -12.18 15.76 17.14
N GLN A 101 -11.89 14.53 17.55
CA GLN A 101 -10.89 14.23 18.58
C GLN A 101 -9.49 14.67 18.15
N LEU A 102 -9.10 14.46 16.89
CA LEU A 102 -7.86 14.95 16.32
C LEU A 102 -7.76 16.48 16.35
N MET A 103 -8.83 17.17 15.96
CA MET A 103 -8.88 18.64 15.99
C MET A 103 -8.76 19.18 17.43
N GLU A 104 -9.45 18.54 18.37
CA GLU A 104 -9.38 18.91 19.79
C GLU A 104 -7.99 18.65 20.36
N TYR A 105 -7.38 17.52 20.01
CA TYR A 105 -6.01 17.21 20.38
C TYR A 105 -5.04 18.28 19.87
N VAL A 106 -5.07 18.62 18.58
CA VAL A 106 -4.17 19.64 18.00
C VAL A 106 -4.36 21.00 18.70
N ARG A 107 -5.60 21.36 19.05
CA ARG A 107 -5.92 22.61 19.75
C ARG A 107 -5.41 22.64 21.20
N THR A 108 -5.52 21.52 21.92
CA THR A 108 -5.21 21.43 23.35
C THR A 108 -3.74 21.12 23.63
N SER A 109 -3.08 20.37 22.76
CA SER A 109 -1.70 19.90 22.95
C SER A 109 -0.63 20.73 22.24
N GLY A 110 -1.01 21.73 21.44
CA GLY A 110 -0.09 22.73 20.91
C GLY A 110 1.14 22.19 20.15
N GLY A 111 1.06 20.99 19.57
CA GLY A 111 2.17 20.39 18.82
C GLY A 111 3.35 19.93 19.67
N SER A 112 3.18 19.72 20.98
CA SER A 112 4.21 19.04 21.79
C SER A 112 4.32 17.56 21.36
N ARG A 113 5.52 17.15 20.95
CA ARG A 113 5.88 15.83 20.39
C ARG A 113 5.65 14.64 21.33
N ASP A 114 5.18 14.87 22.55
CA ASP A 114 5.29 13.93 23.65
C ASP A 114 3.94 13.37 24.14
N SER A 115 2.85 13.60 23.42
CA SER A 115 1.53 13.14 23.87
C SER A 115 0.77 12.44 22.77
N SER A 116 1.25 11.29 22.31
CA SER A 116 0.40 10.38 21.53
C SER A 116 -0.82 10.00 22.39
N PRO A 117 -2.05 9.99 21.83
CA PRO A 117 -3.21 9.50 22.55
C PRO A 117 -2.99 8.02 22.86
N SER A 118 -2.77 7.72 24.13
CA SER A 118 -2.69 6.36 24.62
C SER A 118 -4.04 5.69 24.41
N VAL A 119 -4.05 4.63 23.61
CA VAL A 119 -5.15 3.68 23.49
C VAL A 119 -5.16 2.89 24.80
N THR A 120 -5.57 3.51 25.90
CA THR A 120 -5.73 2.81 27.18
C THR A 120 -7.01 2.00 27.11
N ASN A 121 -6.90 0.79 26.55
CA ASN A 121 -7.56 -0.44 27.01
C ASN A 121 -7.35 -1.56 25.96
N PHE A 122 -6.08 -1.89 25.68
CA PHE A 122 -5.74 -3.22 25.20
C PHE A 122 -4.55 -3.72 26.02
N ASP A 123 -4.84 -4.69 26.86
CA ASP A 123 -3.89 -5.34 27.76
C ASP A 123 -3.10 -6.36 26.93
N ALA A 124 -1.89 -6.00 26.49
CA ALA A 124 -0.86 -6.94 26.04
C ALA A 124 0.46 -6.19 25.77
N GLN A 125 1.39 -6.37 26.71
CA GLN A 125 2.85 -6.45 26.57
C GLN A 125 3.57 -5.48 25.61
N SER A 126 4.48 -4.71 26.22
CA SER A 126 5.38 -3.73 25.65
C SER A 126 6.17 -4.21 24.43
N GLY A 127 5.65 -3.93 23.23
CA GLY A 127 6.39 -3.94 21.98
C GLY A 127 6.66 -2.52 21.51
N ASN A 128 7.92 -2.09 21.59
CA ASN A 128 8.40 -0.81 21.05
C ASN A 128 8.12 -0.74 19.54
N TYR A 129 7.26 0.18 19.11
CA TYR A 129 6.97 0.33 17.69
C TYR A 129 6.91 1.79 17.20
N PHE A 130 7.79 2.02 16.22
CA PHE A 130 7.73 2.97 15.12
C PHE A 130 8.05 4.45 15.35
N PHE A 131 9.25 4.74 15.87
CA PHE A 131 10.13 5.79 15.31
C PHE A 131 11.60 5.45 15.59
N ALA A 132 12.13 4.43 14.90
CA ALA A 132 13.57 4.17 14.90
C ALA A 132 14.15 4.60 13.55
N ASN A 133 15.19 5.43 13.65
CA ASN A 133 16.09 5.87 12.59
C ASN A 133 16.28 4.83 11.48
N THR A 134 16.14 5.28 10.24
CA THR A 134 16.65 4.58 9.07
C THR A 134 18.17 4.67 9.07
N ASP A 135 18.86 3.73 9.73
CA ASP A 135 20.25 3.42 9.39
C ASP A 135 20.57 1.97 9.80
N SER A 136 21.14 1.22 8.86
CA SER A 136 21.58 -0.18 8.92
C SER A 136 20.53 -1.27 8.68
N PHE A 137 20.50 -1.72 7.43
CA PHE A 137 20.17 -3.10 7.08
C PHE A 137 21.14 -4.04 7.80
N ASN A 138 20.61 -4.96 8.62
CA ASN A 138 21.26 -6.23 8.85
C ASN A 138 20.20 -7.34 8.96
N SER A 139 20.29 -8.28 8.04
CA SER A 139 19.51 -9.51 7.95
C SER A 139 19.87 -10.46 9.08
N ASN A 140 18.88 -11.01 9.79
CA ASN A 140 19.02 -12.36 10.31
C ASN A 140 17.65 -13.05 10.39
N TYR A 141 17.58 -14.22 9.77
CA TYR A 141 16.45 -15.14 9.82
C TYR A 141 16.29 -15.71 11.24
N GLY A 142 15.05 -15.95 11.65
CA GLY A 142 14.69 -16.71 12.84
C GLY A 142 13.25 -17.19 12.71
N GLU A 143 13.10 -18.43 12.24
CA GLU A 143 11.89 -19.23 12.33
C GLU A 143 11.52 -19.41 13.81
N GLU A 144 10.26 -19.18 14.20
CA GLU A 144 9.59 -19.96 15.25
C GLU A 144 8.11 -20.13 14.89
N ASP A 145 7.77 -21.39 14.67
CA ASP A 145 6.46 -22.01 14.45
C ASP A 145 5.70 -22.01 15.79
N ASP A 146 4.51 -21.42 15.86
CA ASP A 146 3.65 -21.53 17.04
C ASP A 146 2.24 -21.97 16.61
N SER A 147 2.06 -23.28 16.65
CA SER A 147 0.82 -24.03 16.49
C SER A 147 -0.06 -23.79 17.72
N SER A 148 -1.02 -22.88 17.62
CA SER A 148 -2.07 -22.74 18.65
C SER A 148 -3.21 -23.73 18.40
N ASP A 149 -3.30 -24.68 19.33
CA ASP A 149 -4.35 -25.66 19.54
C ASP A 149 -5.68 -24.94 19.87
N TYR A 150 -6.74 -25.25 19.14
CA TYR A 150 -8.08 -24.71 19.42
C TYR A 150 -8.88 -25.75 20.20
N ASP A 151 -8.98 -25.56 21.51
CA ASP A 151 -9.95 -26.27 22.35
C ASP A 151 -11.37 -25.80 22.00
N GLU A 152 -12.10 -26.65 21.27
CA GLU A 152 -13.53 -26.51 20.97
C GLU A 152 -14.38 -26.82 22.21
N ASP A 153 -14.69 -25.81 23.03
CA ASP A 153 -15.80 -25.90 23.99
C ASP A 153 -17.12 -25.52 23.28
N SER A 154 -17.69 -26.50 22.57
CA SER A 154 -19.00 -26.37 21.92
C SER A 154 -20.11 -26.50 22.97
N SER A 155 -20.57 -25.36 23.51
CA SER A 155 -21.79 -25.29 24.32
C SER A 155 -23.02 -25.55 23.45
N ASP A 156 -23.62 -26.70 23.74
CA ASP A 156 -24.94 -27.19 23.40
C ASP A 156 -26.03 -26.11 23.59
N SER A 157 -26.83 -25.87 22.55
CA SER A 157 -28.12 -25.19 22.70
C SER A 157 -29.14 -25.78 21.74
N ASP A 158 -29.92 -26.71 22.28
CA ASP A 158 -31.17 -27.23 21.76
C ASP A 158 -32.11 -26.10 21.32
N TYR A 159 -32.50 -26.13 20.04
CA TYR A 159 -33.71 -25.44 19.58
C TYR A 159 -34.73 -26.49 19.16
N ASP A 160 -35.61 -26.84 20.10
CA ASP A 160 -36.93 -27.40 19.84
C ASP A 160 -37.94 -26.23 19.75
N LEU A 161 -38.62 -26.12 18.60
CA LEU A 161 -40.07 -25.81 18.39
C LEU A 161 -40.36 -25.38 16.94
#